data_AF-A0A423FC16-F1
#
_entry.id   AF-A0A423FC16-F1
#
_cell.length_a   1.000
_cell.length_b   1.000
_cell.length_c   1.000
_cell.angle_alpha   90.00
_cell.angle_beta   90.00
_cell.angle_gamma   90.00
#
_symmetry.space_group_name_H-M   'P 1'
#
loop_
_entity.id
_entity.type
_entity.pdbx_description
1 polymer ?
#
loop_
_entity_poly.entity_id
_entity_poly.type
_entity_poly.pdbx_seq_one_letter_code
_entity_poly.pdbx_strand_id
1 'polypeptide(L)'
;MESHVFAVWDFMTLTKRLQQDLTCTRLPWLPPIDPHATRLINEIVLGEESDEHPEGGYCSHFELYREAMIEVGASTAAIDTFITLQRRGLEARAALQQIDVPQGVSRFVESTLLIALNAPTHSVAAAFLHGRESVIPAMFERLLQGSEVINRQAPVLAHYMNRHIELDTQGHEPGAQQLLQRLIGNDANHKEQANEAALDAVENRIAFWDTVRASLQAVHS
;
A
#
# COMPACT_ATOMS: atom_id res chain seq x y z
N MET A 1 7.75 -12.66 0.53
CA MET A 1 7.91 -11.30 -0.04
C MET A 1 7.45 -11.25 -1.50
N GLU A 2 7.69 -12.29 -2.30
CA GLU A 2 7.30 -12.37 -3.73
C GLU A 2 5.82 -12.08 -4.02
N SER A 3 4.90 -12.42 -3.10
CA SER A 3 3.48 -12.03 -3.20
C SER A 3 3.17 -10.66 -2.58
N HIS A 4 3.84 -10.30 -1.47
CA HIS A 4 3.55 -9.08 -0.71
C HIS A 4 3.98 -7.81 -1.44
N VAL A 5 4.99 -7.89 -2.31
CA VAL A 5 5.42 -6.74 -3.13
C VAL A 5 4.29 -6.14 -3.96
N PHE A 6 3.28 -6.94 -4.34
CA PHE A 6 2.09 -6.45 -5.03
C PHE A 6 1.18 -5.60 -4.14
N ALA A 7 1.10 -5.91 -2.84
CA ALA A 7 0.40 -5.08 -1.86
C ALA A 7 1.18 -3.80 -1.53
N VAL A 8 2.52 -3.84 -1.57
CA VAL A 8 3.36 -2.63 -1.47
C VAL A 8 3.14 -1.72 -2.68
N TRP A 9 3.10 -2.30 -3.88
CA TRP A 9 2.83 -1.53 -5.10
C TRP A 9 1.40 -0.97 -5.13
N ASP A 10 0.38 -1.77 -4.81
CA ASP A 10 -1.02 -1.36 -4.96
C ASP A 10 -1.44 -0.30 -3.92
N PHE A 11 -0.74 -0.22 -2.79
CA PHE A 11 -0.90 0.85 -1.81
C PHE A 11 -0.81 2.23 -2.47
N MET A 12 0.21 2.42 -3.33
CA MET A 12 0.38 3.67 -4.06
C MET A 12 -0.78 4.00 -5.01
N THR A 13 -1.56 3.01 -5.44
CA THR A 13 -2.77 3.26 -6.25
C THR A 13 -3.83 4.00 -5.43
N LEU A 14 -4.06 3.58 -4.18
CA LEU A 14 -4.98 4.28 -3.27
C LEU A 14 -4.43 5.66 -2.89
N THR A 15 -3.14 5.74 -2.55
CA THR A 15 -2.46 7.00 -2.22
C THR A 15 -2.57 8.01 -3.36
N LYS A 16 -2.28 7.60 -4.59
CA LYS A 16 -2.40 8.47 -5.77
C LYS A 16 -3.83 8.88 -6.06
N ARG A 17 -4.81 8.00 -5.87
CA ARG A 17 -6.22 8.38 -6.00
C ARG A 17 -6.59 9.47 -4.98
N LEU A 18 -6.23 9.29 -3.72
CA LEU A 18 -6.46 10.29 -2.67
C LEU A 18 -5.70 11.60 -2.96
N GLN A 19 -4.47 11.52 -3.48
CA GLN A 19 -3.71 12.71 -3.89
C GLN A 19 -4.42 13.48 -5.00
N GLN A 20 -5.00 12.79 -5.99
CA GLN A 20 -5.75 13.44 -7.06
C GLN A 20 -7.03 14.12 -6.57
N ASP A 21 -7.72 13.54 -5.58
CA ASP A 21 -8.99 14.06 -5.07
C ASP A 21 -8.79 15.18 -4.01
N LEU A 22 -7.74 15.07 -3.18
CA LEU A 22 -7.55 15.90 -1.98
C LEU A 22 -6.43 16.94 -2.11
N THR A 23 -5.72 16.95 -3.24
CA THR A 23 -4.65 17.91 -3.54
C THR A 23 -4.82 18.47 -4.95
N CYS A 24 -3.81 19.18 -5.46
CA CYS A 24 -3.80 19.65 -6.84
C CYS A 24 -2.64 18.98 -7.61
N THR A 25 -2.98 18.08 -8.52
CA THR A 25 -2.03 17.41 -9.44
C THR A 25 -2.23 17.85 -10.90
N ARG A 26 -3.10 18.82 -11.14
CA ARG A 26 -3.51 19.30 -12.47
C ARG A 26 -3.10 20.77 -12.67
N LEU A 27 -3.01 21.18 -13.94
CA LEU A 27 -2.73 22.57 -14.33
C LEU A 27 -3.98 23.23 -14.93
N PRO A 28 -4.25 24.52 -14.65
CA PRO A 28 -3.52 25.39 -13.71
C PRO A 28 -3.74 24.97 -12.24
N TRP A 29 -2.78 25.30 -11.37
CA TRP A 29 -2.88 25.02 -9.94
C TRP A 29 -4.00 25.84 -9.30
N LEU A 30 -4.75 25.21 -8.39
CA LEU A 30 -5.74 25.84 -7.52
C LEU A 30 -5.45 25.47 -6.06
N PRO A 31 -5.73 26.38 -5.10
CA PRO A 31 -5.57 26.06 -3.69
C PRO A 31 -6.53 24.95 -3.26
N PRO A 32 -6.08 24.00 -2.42
CA PRO A 32 -6.93 22.91 -1.95
C PRO A 32 -8.04 23.39 -1.00
N ILE A 33 -9.14 22.62 -0.95
CA ILE A 33 -10.30 22.93 -0.10
C ILE A 33 -10.05 22.58 1.37
N ASP A 34 -9.41 21.43 1.65
CA ASP A 34 -9.06 20.97 2.99
C ASP A 34 -7.52 20.92 3.15
N PRO A 35 -6.90 21.96 3.74
CA PRO A 35 -5.45 22.01 3.94
C PRO A 35 -4.91 20.88 4.82
N HIS A 36 -5.70 20.35 5.76
CA HIS A 36 -5.26 19.24 6.61
C HIS A 36 -5.21 17.93 5.82
N ALA A 37 -6.22 17.67 4.99
CA ALA A 37 -6.20 16.53 4.06
C ALA A 37 -5.02 16.64 3.08
N THR A 38 -4.80 17.82 2.51
CA THR A 38 -3.70 18.04 1.56
C THR A 38 -2.33 17.83 2.21
N ARG A 39 -2.12 18.35 3.42
CA ARG A 39 -0.84 18.18 4.13
C ARG A 39 -0.56 16.70 4.38
N LEU A 40 -1.52 15.99 4.98
CA LEU A 40 -1.40 14.56 5.29
C LEU A 40 -1.07 13.73 4.04
N ILE A 41 -1.86 13.89 2.98
CA ILE A 41 -1.66 13.08 1.77
C ILE A 41 -0.32 13.39 1.09
N ASN A 42 0.14 14.65 1.11
CA ASN A 42 1.45 14.99 0.57
C ASN A 42 2.61 14.49 1.45
N GLU A 43 2.45 14.42 2.77
CA GLU A 43 3.44 13.80 3.68
C GLU A 43 3.54 12.28 3.42
N ILE A 44 2.40 11.60 3.29
CA ILE A 44 2.35 10.18 2.94
C ILE A 44 3.01 9.96 1.56
N VAL A 45 2.69 10.78 0.56
CA VAL A 45 3.33 10.68 -0.76
C VAL A 45 4.84 10.91 -0.68
N LEU A 46 5.30 11.87 0.12
CA LEU A 46 6.73 12.12 0.32
C LEU A 46 7.44 10.86 0.87
N GLY A 47 6.88 10.25 1.92
CA GLY A 47 7.46 9.05 2.55
C GLY A 47 7.32 7.77 1.72
N GLU A 48 6.40 7.71 0.77
CA GLU A 48 6.13 6.47 0.03
C GLU A 48 6.71 6.49 -1.39
N GLU A 49 6.72 7.66 -2.04
CA GLU A 49 7.16 7.83 -3.43
C GLU A 49 8.61 8.34 -3.53
N SER A 50 9.14 8.99 -2.48
CA SER A 50 10.43 9.68 -2.55
C SER A 50 11.09 9.88 -1.16
N ASP A 51 11.11 8.84 -0.34
CA ASP A 51 11.76 8.89 0.98
C ASP A 51 13.28 8.91 0.86
N GLU A 52 13.96 9.20 1.98
CA GLU A 52 15.41 9.10 2.09
C GLU A 52 15.87 7.64 2.05
N HIS A 53 16.84 7.35 1.19
CA HIS A 53 17.46 6.02 1.12
C HIS A 53 18.58 5.88 2.18
N PRO A 54 18.74 4.73 2.87
CA PRO A 54 19.76 4.53 3.93
C PRO A 54 21.20 4.79 3.50
N GLU A 55 21.52 4.52 2.23
CA GLU A 55 22.86 4.75 1.66
C GLU A 55 23.03 6.16 1.07
N GLY A 56 22.04 7.04 1.27
CA GLY A 56 21.96 8.38 0.71
C GLY A 56 21.16 8.45 -0.60
N GLY A 57 20.64 9.64 -0.91
CA GLY A 57 19.72 9.85 -2.03
C GLY A 57 18.27 9.60 -1.64
N TYR A 58 17.42 9.32 -2.64
CA TYR A 58 15.99 9.12 -2.45
C TYR A 58 15.50 7.86 -3.17
N CYS A 59 14.50 7.20 -2.61
CA CYS A 59 13.84 6.03 -3.18
C CYS A 59 12.36 6.00 -2.79
N SER A 60 11.54 5.33 -3.59
CA SER A 60 10.20 4.93 -3.14
C SER A 60 10.28 3.78 -2.14
N HIS A 61 9.29 3.65 -1.27
CA HIS A 61 9.13 2.48 -0.40
C HIS A 61 9.00 1.17 -1.20
N PHE A 62 8.44 1.24 -2.42
CA PHE A 62 8.41 0.10 -3.33
C PHE A 62 9.81 -0.33 -3.76
N GLU A 63 10.68 0.61 -4.14
CA GLU A 63 12.07 0.33 -4.51
C GLU A 63 12.84 -0.24 -3.32
N LEU A 64 12.70 0.37 -2.13
CA LEU A 64 13.32 -0.12 -0.90
C LEU A 64 12.86 -1.54 -0.54
N TYR A 65 11.56 -1.85 -0.68
CA TYR A 65 11.05 -3.22 -0.47
C TYR A 65 11.64 -4.21 -1.48
N ARG A 66 11.76 -3.80 -2.75
CA ARG A 66 12.35 -4.61 -3.81
C ARG A 66 13.84 -4.88 -3.55
N GLU A 67 14.58 -3.92 -3.02
CA GLU A 67 15.97 -4.13 -2.58
C GLU A 67 16.04 -5.11 -1.41
N ALA A 68 15.15 -4.96 -0.42
CA ALA A 68 15.02 -5.92 0.68
C ALA A 68 14.67 -7.34 0.18
N MET A 69 13.89 -7.48 -0.90
CA MET A 69 13.65 -8.79 -1.54
C MET A 69 14.95 -9.42 -2.04
N ILE A 70 15.78 -8.64 -2.73
CA ILE A 70 17.06 -9.10 -3.28
C ILE A 70 18.00 -9.50 -2.13
N GLU A 71 18.06 -8.69 -1.07
CA GLU A 71 18.87 -8.92 0.12
C GLU A 71 18.62 -10.31 0.73
N VAL A 72 17.35 -10.73 0.81
CA VAL A 72 16.98 -12.03 1.40
C VAL A 72 16.81 -13.16 0.36
N GLY A 73 17.14 -12.90 -0.91
CA GLY A 73 17.07 -13.89 -1.99
C GLY A 73 15.67 -14.20 -2.51
N ALA A 74 14.68 -13.34 -2.25
CA ALA A 74 13.34 -13.46 -2.83
C ALA A 74 13.34 -13.00 -4.30
N SER A 75 12.65 -13.73 -5.18
CA SER A 75 12.57 -13.41 -6.60
C SER A 75 11.74 -12.14 -6.85
N THR A 76 12.30 -11.21 -7.62
CA THR A 76 11.59 -10.01 -8.11
C THR A 76 11.00 -10.20 -9.51
N ALA A 77 11.20 -11.36 -10.15
CA ALA A 77 10.92 -11.54 -11.57
C ALA A 77 9.47 -11.24 -11.97
N ALA A 78 8.50 -11.70 -11.16
CA ALA A 78 7.08 -11.48 -11.41
C ALA A 78 6.71 -9.99 -11.33
N ILE A 79 7.11 -9.29 -10.27
CA ILE A 79 6.80 -7.87 -10.11
C ILE A 79 7.54 -7.01 -11.14
N ASP A 80 8.79 -7.33 -11.47
CA ASP A 80 9.56 -6.61 -12.49
C ASP A 80 8.94 -6.75 -13.88
N THR A 81 8.45 -7.95 -14.20
CA THR A 81 7.71 -8.21 -15.44
C THR A 81 6.41 -7.41 -15.45
N PHE A 82 5.65 -7.42 -14.35
CA PHE A 82 4.43 -6.64 -14.22
C PHE A 82 4.65 -5.14 -14.46
N ILE A 83 5.63 -4.53 -13.79
CA ILE A 83 5.99 -3.12 -13.96
C ILE A 83 6.46 -2.83 -15.40
N THR A 84 7.22 -3.74 -16.01
CA THR A 84 7.66 -3.61 -17.41
C THR A 84 6.49 -3.62 -18.38
N LEU A 85 5.50 -4.49 -18.18
CA LEU A 85 4.30 -4.54 -19.00
C LEU A 85 3.46 -3.26 -18.88
N GLN A 86 3.30 -2.76 -17.65
CA GLN A 86 2.60 -1.49 -17.36
C GLN A 86 3.29 -0.30 -18.02
N ARG A 87 4.63 -0.23 -17.97
CA ARG A 87 5.42 0.81 -18.68
C ARG A 87 5.27 0.75 -20.20
N ARG A 88 4.92 -0.41 -20.76
CA ARG A 88 4.59 -0.57 -22.19
C ARG A 88 3.14 -0.24 -22.52
N GLY A 89 2.35 0.20 -21.54
CA GLY A 89 0.96 0.59 -21.69
C GLY A 89 -0.03 -0.58 -21.61
N LEU A 90 0.39 -1.76 -21.14
CA LEU A 90 -0.54 -2.84 -20.88
C LEU A 90 -1.26 -2.60 -19.56
N GLU A 91 -2.60 -2.56 -19.60
CA GLU A 91 -3.45 -2.39 -18.42
C GLU A 91 -3.12 -3.38 -17.30
N ALA A 92 -3.21 -2.91 -16.04
CA ALA A 92 -2.82 -3.67 -14.86
C ALA A 92 -3.43 -5.08 -14.80
N ARG A 93 -4.73 -5.20 -15.09
CA ARG A 93 -5.43 -6.49 -15.11
C ARG A 93 -4.88 -7.44 -16.16
N ALA A 94 -4.56 -6.94 -17.35
CA ALA A 94 -3.98 -7.74 -18.41
C ALA A 94 -2.51 -8.10 -18.10
N ALA A 95 -1.76 -7.22 -17.43
CA ALA A 95 -0.41 -7.50 -16.97
C ALA A 95 -0.37 -8.59 -15.87
N LEU A 96 -1.32 -8.59 -14.93
CA LEU A 96 -1.47 -9.64 -13.90
C LEU A 96 -1.73 -11.03 -14.49
N GLN A 97 -2.30 -11.12 -15.70
CA GLN A 97 -2.53 -12.38 -16.40
C GLN A 97 -1.29 -12.92 -17.11
N GLN A 98 -0.23 -12.12 -17.24
CA GLN A 98 1.02 -12.50 -17.92
C GLN A 98 2.17 -12.85 -16.97
N ILE A 99 1.91 -12.83 -15.66
CA ILE A 99 2.89 -13.16 -14.63
C ILE A 99 2.39 -14.35 -13.82
N ASP A 100 3.32 -15.15 -13.30
CA ASP A 100 2.99 -16.28 -12.45
C ASP A 100 2.91 -15.82 -10.99
N VAL A 101 1.70 -15.55 -10.52
CA VAL A 101 1.41 -15.21 -9.13
C VAL A 101 0.17 -15.96 -8.64
N PRO A 102 0.07 -16.28 -7.34
CA PRO A 102 -1.14 -16.92 -6.81
C PRO A 102 -2.38 -16.08 -7.10
N GLN A 103 -3.50 -16.72 -7.46
CA GLN A 103 -4.73 -16.02 -7.88
C GLN A 103 -5.24 -15.01 -6.85
N GLY A 104 -5.06 -15.27 -5.56
CA GLY A 104 -5.40 -14.34 -4.48
C GLY A 104 -4.61 -13.03 -4.52
N VAL A 105 -3.36 -13.04 -5.02
CA VAL A 105 -2.56 -11.83 -5.25
C VAL A 105 -3.20 -10.99 -6.34
N SER A 106 -3.52 -11.59 -7.49
CA SER A 106 -4.17 -10.86 -8.60
C SER A 106 -5.53 -10.30 -8.19
N ARG A 107 -6.36 -11.08 -7.47
CA ARG A 107 -7.65 -10.61 -6.95
C ARG A 107 -7.52 -9.42 -6.01
N PHE A 108 -6.51 -9.44 -5.14
CA PHE A 108 -6.25 -8.35 -4.20
C PHE A 108 -5.88 -7.05 -4.94
N VAL A 109 -4.97 -7.14 -5.92
CA VAL A 109 -4.59 -5.97 -6.72
C VAL A 109 -5.78 -5.46 -7.56
N GLU A 110 -6.55 -6.37 -8.15
CA GLU A 110 -7.75 -6.02 -8.92
C GLU A 110 -8.80 -5.32 -8.06
N SER A 111 -9.05 -5.76 -6.82
CA SER A 111 -10.01 -5.10 -5.93
C SER A 111 -9.54 -3.71 -5.52
N THR A 112 -8.24 -3.52 -5.24
CA THR A 112 -7.63 -2.21 -4.99
C THR A 112 -7.78 -1.26 -6.18
N LEU A 113 -7.57 -1.74 -7.40
CA LEU A 113 -7.77 -0.94 -8.61
C LEU A 113 -9.24 -0.57 -8.81
N LEU A 114 -10.17 -1.51 -8.59
CA LEU A 114 -11.60 -1.26 -8.73
C LEU A 114 -12.08 -0.15 -7.80
N ILE A 115 -11.68 -0.19 -6.52
CA ILE A 115 -12.06 0.85 -5.57
C ILE A 115 -11.39 2.20 -5.92
N ALA A 116 -10.11 2.20 -6.25
CA ALA A 116 -9.38 3.42 -6.58
C ALA A 116 -9.91 4.11 -7.85
N LEU A 117 -10.40 3.35 -8.84
CA LEU A 117 -10.92 3.90 -10.08
C LEU A 117 -12.37 4.38 -9.95
N ASN A 118 -13.22 3.62 -9.25
CA ASN A 118 -14.67 3.78 -9.38
C ASN A 118 -15.38 4.30 -8.12
N ALA A 119 -14.78 4.15 -6.93
CA ALA A 119 -15.46 4.48 -5.70
C ALA A 119 -15.38 5.98 -5.36
N PRO A 120 -16.33 6.49 -4.54
CA PRO A 120 -16.21 7.81 -3.93
C PRO A 120 -14.98 7.94 -3.04
N THR A 121 -14.49 9.18 -2.86
CA THR A 121 -13.26 9.47 -2.12
C THR A 121 -13.30 8.97 -0.66
N HIS A 122 -14.44 9.05 0.03
CA HIS A 122 -14.57 8.51 1.40
C HIS A 122 -14.43 6.99 1.46
N SER A 123 -14.92 6.25 0.46
CA SER A 123 -14.72 4.80 0.36
C SER A 123 -13.27 4.44 0.07
N VAL A 124 -12.59 5.19 -0.81
CA VAL A 124 -11.15 5.02 -1.06
C VAL A 124 -10.35 5.29 0.22
N ALA A 125 -10.68 6.35 0.96
CA ALA A 125 -10.04 6.69 2.23
C ALA A 125 -10.28 5.61 3.30
N ALA A 126 -11.46 5.00 3.34
CA ALA A 126 -11.76 3.90 4.25
C ALA A 126 -10.93 2.65 3.94
N ALA A 127 -10.81 2.28 2.66
CA ALA A 127 -9.97 1.16 2.22
C ALA A 127 -8.47 1.42 2.45
N PHE A 128 -8.02 2.66 2.23
CA PHE A 128 -6.66 3.11 2.56
C PHE A 128 -6.36 2.94 4.05
N LEU A 129 -7.20 3.51 4.92
CA LEU A 129 -6.99 3.45 6.37
C LEU A 129 -7.04 2.02 6.90
N HIS A 130 -8.19 1.36 6.74
CA HIS A 130 -8.45 0.08 7.41
C HIS A 130 -7.82 -1.11 6.71
N GLY A 131 -7.64 -1.02 5.39
CA GLY A 131 -7.02 -2.08 4.60
C GLY A 131 -5.50 -2.01 4.56
N ARG A 132 -4.88 -0.86 4.92
CA ARG A 132 -3.44 -0.64 4.76
C ARG A 132 -2.85 0.06 5.98
N GLU A 133 -3.16 1.34 6.18
CA GLU A 133 -2.47 2.21 7.14
C GLU A 133 -2.50 1.65 8.57
N SER A 134 -3.68 1.28 9.08
CA SER A 134 -3.84 0.87 10.49
C SER A 134 -3.30 -0.53 10.81
N VAL A 135 -2.94 -1.33 9.80
CA VAL A 135 -2.55 -2.75 9.99
C VAL A 135 -1.05 -2.95 9.83
N ILE A 136 -0.40 -2.14 9.00
CA ILE A 136 0.99 -2.32 8.61
C ILE A 136 1.97 -2.16 9.79
N PRO A 137 1.89 -1.10 10.62
CA PRO A 137 2.84 -0.89 11.72
C PRO A 137 2.85 -2.05 12.72
N ALA A 138 1.66 -2.42 13.24
CA ALA A 138 1.52 -3.52 14.20
C ALA A 138 1.93 -4.88 13.61
N MET A 139 1.75 -5.09 12.30
CA MET A 139 2.24 -6.29 11.62
C MET A 139 3.77 -6.34 11.60
N PHE A 140 4.43 -5.23 11.29
CA PHE A 140 5.89 -5.14 11.25
C PHE A 140 6.52 -5.19 12.64
N GLU A 141 5.92 -4.56 13.65
CA GLU A 141 6.36 -4.68 15.04
C GLU A 141 6.44 -6.15 15.47
N ARG A 142 5.41 -6.95 15.17
CA ARG A 142 5.39 -8.38 15.50
C ARG A 142 6.47 -9.17 14.75
N LEU A 143 6.74 -8.82 13.50
CA LEU A 143 7.79 -9.48 12.70
C LEU A 143 9.20 -9.16 13.25
N LEU A 144 9.42 -7.92 13.68
CA LEU A 144 10.70 -7.49 14.25
C LEU A 144 10.94 -8.03 15.67
N GLN A 145 9.92 -8.03 16.53
CA GLN A 145 10.01 -8.58 17.90
C GLN A 145 10.35 -10.09 17.91
N GLY A 146 10.06 -10.80 16.82
CA GLY A 146 10.31 -12.23 16.68
C GLY A 146 11.64 -12.60 16.01
N SER A 147 12.47 -11.64 15.57
CA SER A 147 13.63 -11.96 14.74
C SER A 147 14.81 -11.00 14.88
N GLU A 148 15.67 -11.23 15.89
CA GLU A 148 17.02 -10.65 15.93
C GLU A 148 17.83 -10.99 14.67
N VAL A 149 17.48 -12.08 14.00
CA VAL A 149 18.08 -12.53 12.75
C VAL A 149 17.80 -11.55 11.61
N ILE A 150 16.59 -11.01 11.49
CA ILE A 150 16.26 -10.01 10.45
C ILE A 150 17.13 -8.77 10.63
N ASN A 151 17.23 -8.23 11.86
CA ASN A 151 18.05 -7.05 12.12
C ASN A 151 19.53 -7.24 11.77
N ARG A 152 20.05 -8.48 11.91
CA ARG A 152 21.47 -8.78 11.66
C ARG A 152 21.76 -9.20 10.22
N GLN A 153 20.86 -9.96 9.59
CA GLN A 153 21.09 -10.60 8.29
C GLN A 153 20.38 -9.90 7.13
N ALA A 154 19.39 -9.06 7.43
CA ALA A 154 18.61 -8.33 6.44
C ALA A 154 18.40 -6.86 6.89
N PRO A 155 19.48 -6.07 7.04
CA PRO A 155 19.40 -4.68 7.49
C PRO A 155 18.51 -3.79 6.62
N VAL A 156 18.44 -4.00 5.30
CA VAL A 156 17.54 -3.23 4.42
C VAL A 156 16.08 -3.56 4.71
N LEU A 157 15.75 -4.85 4.87
CA LEU A 157 14.41 -5.28 5.28
C LEU A 157 14.03 -4.74 6.67
N ALA A 158 14.96 -4.80 7.62
CA ALA A 158 14.77 -4.26 8.96
C ALA A 158 14.52 -2.75 8.92
N HIS A 159 15.29 -2.02 8.11
CA HIS A 159 15.10 -0.58 7.90
C HIS A 159 13.70 -0.29 7.32
N TYR A 160 13.32 -0.97 6.23
CA TYR A 160 11.99 -0.82 5.62
C TYR A 160 10.85 -0.99 6.65
N MET A 161 10.93 -2.03 7.48
CA MET A 161 9.93 -2.29 8.53
C MET A 161 9.93 -1.20 9.61
N ASN A 162 11.10 -0.78 10.09
CA ASN A 162 11.21 0.28 11.09
C ASN A 162 10.68 1.62 10.55
N ARG A 163 10.93 1.96 9.28
CA ARG A 163 10.41 3.20 8.67
C ARG A 163 8.89 3.27 8.70
N HIS A 164 8.19 2.17 8.43
CA HIS A 164 6.73 2.15 8.53
C HIS A 164 6.21 2.32 9.96
N ILE A 165 6.94 1.81 10.96
CA ILE A 165 6.60 2.02 12.38
C ILE A 165 6.85 3.49 12.76
N GLU A 166 7.98 4.06 12.34
CA GLU A 166 8.31 5.47 12.58
C GLU A 166 7.29 6.42 11.94
N LEU A 167 6.90 6.20 10.68
CA LEU A 167 5.92 7.05 9.99
C LEU A 167 4.55 7.03 10.68
N ASP A 168 4.14 5.88 11.23
CA ASP A 168 2.92 5.81 12.04
C ASP A 168 3.02 6.69 13.30
N THR A 169 4.17 6.69 13.99
CA THR A 169 4.39 7.60 15.14
C THR A 169 4.40 9.08 14.77
N GLN A 170 4.55 9.42 13.48
CA GLN A 170 4.42 10.79 12.98
C GLN A 170 2.94 11.20 12.79
N GLY A 171 2.00 10.32 13.10
CA GLY A 171 0.57 10.61 13.16
C GLY A 171 -0.18 10.32 11.88
N HIS A 172 0.35 9.47 10.99
CA HIS A 172 -0.32 9.10 9.75
C HIS A 172 -1.65 8.36 10.01
N GLU A 173 -1.70 7.35 10.89
CA GLU A 173 -2.96 6.66 11.21
C GLU A 173 -3.98 7.60 11.87
N PRO A 174 -3.68 8.34 12.96
CA PRO A 174 -4.62 9.32 13.51
C PRO A 174 -5.06 10.38 12.49
N GLY A 175 -4.15 10.81 11.61
CA GLY A 175 -4.44 11.75 10.52
C GLY A 175 -5.42 11.16 9.51
N ALA A 176 -5.23 9.91 9.10
CA ALA A 176 -6.09 9.20 8.16
C ALA A 176 -7.49 8.92 8.76
N GLN A 177 -7.57 8.62 10.06
CA GLN A 177 -8.85 8.52 10.78
C GLN A 177 -9.61 9.85 10.75
N GLN A 178 -8.93 10.98 11.03
CA GLN A 178 -9.56 12.30 10.97
C GLN A 178 -9.96 12.69 9.55
N LEU A 179 -9.13 12.36 8.55
CA LEU A 179 -9.45 12.55 7.14
C LEU A 179 -10.75 11.82 6.77
N LEU A 180 -10.86 10.53 7.12
CA LEU A 180 -12.06 9.76 6.85
C LEU A 180 -13.30 10.36 7.52
N GLN A 181 -13.19 10.77 8.78
CA GLN A 181 -14.29 11.44 9.49
C GLN A 181 -14.74 12.73 8.79
N ARG A 182 -13.79 13.55 8.29
CA ARG A 182 -14.10 14.76 7.53
C ARG A 182 -14.82 14.44 6.20
N LEU A 183 -14.40 13.39 5.51
CA LEU A 183 -15.01 12.97 4.24
C LEU A 183 -16.41 12.36 4.41
N ILE A 184 -16.66 11.65 5.51
CA ILE A 184 -17.99 11.14 5.87
C ILE A 184 -18.92 12.28 6.29
N GLY A 185 -18.42 13.20 7.12
CA GLY A 185 -19.22 14.30 7.67
C GLY A 185 -20.45 13.79 8.43
N ASN A 186 -21.61 14.41 8.19
CA ASN A 186 -22.89 14.03 8.79
C ASN A 186 -23.79 13.23 7.83
N ASP A 187 -23.23 12.67 6.75
CA ASP A 187 -23.98 11.93 5.73
C ASP A 187 -24.03 10.43 6.06
N ALA A 188 -25.24 9.90 6.30
CA ALA A 188 -25.44 8.50 6.65
C ALA A 188 -25.06 7.54 5.49
N ASN A 189 -25.29 7.94 4.24
CA ASN A 189 -24.92 7.14 3.07
C ASN A 189 -23.40 7.08 2.91
N HIS A 190 -22.70 8.21 3.13
CA HIS A 190 -21.23 8.20 3.12
C HIS A 190 -20.67 7.27 4.19
N LYS A 191 -21.26 7.28 5.38
CA LYS A 191 -20.87 6.40 6.48
C LYS A 191 -21.07 4.92 6.11
N GLU A 192 -22.21 4.56 5.53
CA GLU A 192 -22.49 3.19 5.09
C GLU A 192 -21.48 2.74 4.03
N GLN A 193 -21.28 3.53 2.98
CA GLN A 193 -20.33 3.24 1.90
C GLN A 193 -18.87 3.16 2.38
N ALA A 194 -18.47 3.96 3.38
CA ALA A 194 -17.15 3.88 3.99
C ALA A 194 -16.99 2.58 4.81
N ASN A 195 -18.03 2.18 5.55
CA ASN A 195 -18.00 0.94 6.33
C ASN A 195 -17.93 -0.30 5.42
N GLU A 196 -18.72 -0.34 4.35
CA GLU A 196 -18.67 -1.43 3.35
C GLU A 196 -17.28 -1.52 2.72
N ALA A 197 -16.72 -0.40 2.26
CA ALA A 197 -15.39 -0.36 1.69
C ALA A 197 -14.29 -0.81 2.67
N ALA A 198 -14.42 -0.46 3.96
CA ALA A 198 -13.49 -0.90 4.99
C ALA A 198 -13.55 -2.41 5.22
N LEU A 199 -14.76 -2.97 5.31
CA LEU A 199 -14.98 -4.42 5.47
C LEU A 199 -14.41 -5.19 4.28
N ASP A 200 -14.76 -4.77 3.06
CA ASP A 200 -14.26 -5.39 1.84
C ASP A 200 -12.73 -5.32 1.76
N ALA A 201 -12.10 -4.20 2.14
CA ALA A 201 -10.65 -4.07 2.13
C ALA A 201 -9.96 -5.02 3.11
N VAL A 202 -10.54 -5.22 4.30
CA VAL A 202 -10.03 -6.15 5.31
C VAL A 202 -10.22 -7.60 4.87
N GLU A 203 -11.40 -7.96 4.36
CA GLU A 203 -11.70 -9.30 3.87
C GLU A 203 -10.77 -9.70 2.70
N ASN A 204 -10.55 -8.79 1.75
CA ASN A 204 -9.61 -8.99 0.67
C ASN A 204 -8.17 -9.20 1.18
N ARG A 205 -7.75 -8.48 2.22
CA ARG A 205 -6.43 -8.66 2.84
C ARG A 205 -6.29 -10.01 3.54
N ILE A 206 -7.35 -10.48 4.21
CA ILE A 206 -7.38 -11.82 4.82
C ILE A 206 -7.25 -12.89 3.72
N ALA A 207 -8.07 -12.80 2.67
CA ALA A 207 -8.04 -13.73 1.54
C ALA A 207 -6.68 -13.75 0.81
N PHE A 208 -6.04 -12.58 0.70
CA PHE A 208 -4.67 -12.45 0.20
C PHE A 208 -3.70 -13.29 1.05
N TRP A 209 -3.70 -13.10 2.37
CA TRP A 209 -2.80 -13.83 3.27
C TRP A 209 -3.09 -15.33 3.34
N ASP A 210 -4.37 -15.73 3.28
CA ASP A 210 -4.75 -17.14 3.20
C ASP A 210 -4.18 -17.81 1.93
N THR A 211 -4.21 -17.09 0.80
CA THR A 211 -3.61 -17.56 -0.45
C THR A 211 -2.09 -17.69 -0.33
N VAL A 212 -1.42 -16.68 0.24
CA VAL A 212 0.05 -16.72 0.45
C VAL A 212 0.44 -17.87 1.37
N ARG A 213 -0.32 -18.11 2.45
CA ARG A 213 -0.08 -19.25 3.35
C ARG A 213 -0.23 -20.58 2.62
N ALA A 214 -1.28 -20.74 1.82
CA ALA A 214 -1.50 -21.97 1.06
C ALA A 214 -0.39 -22.22 0.03
N SER A 215 0.10 -21.20 -0.67
CA SER A 215 1.19 -21.34 -1.64
C SER A 215 2.51 -21.75 -0.97
N LEU A 216 2.79 -21.25 0.23
CA LEU A 216 3.98 -21.66 0.99
C LEU A 216 3.92 -23.13 1.44
N GLN A 217 2.74 -23.62 1.83
CA GLN A 217 2.56 -25.02 2.22
C GLN A 217 2.75 -25.98 1.04
N ALA A 218 2.28 -25.60 -0.16
CA ALA A 218 2.43 -26.40 -1.37
C ALA A 218 3.90 -26.58 -1.81
N VAL A 219 4.78 -25.61 -1.53
CA VAL A 219 6.22 -25.68 -1.84
C VAL A 219 6.98 -26.63 -0.89
N HIS A 220 6.45 -26.85 0.32
CA HIS A 220 7.04 -27.73 1.33
C HIS A 220 6.40 -29.13 1.35
N SER A 221 5.54 -29.44 0.39
CA SER A 221 4.86 -30.73 0.20
C SER A 221 5.55 -31.54 -0.89
#